data_AF-A0A935YEC0-F1
#
_entry.id   AF-A0A935YEC0-F1
#
_cell.length_a   1.000
_cell.length_b   1.000
_cell.length_c   1.000
_cell.angle_alpha   90.00
_cell.angle_beta   90.00
_cell.angle_gamma   90.00
#
_symmetry.space_group_name_H-M   'P 1'
#
loop_
_entity.id
_entity.type
_entity.pdbx_description
1 polymer ?
#
loop_
_entity_poly.entity_id
_entity_poly.type
_entity_poly.pdbx_seq_one_letter_code
_entity_poly.pdbx_strand_id
1 'polypeptide(L)' 'MVDLERMRAAFVVAAVWQAWSAADQAEYGAQIRAAIEANDEVALGWWAEYLEQASGLEHLASCCRSAEARIKAS' A
#
# COMPACT_ATOMS: atom_id res chain seq x y z
N MET A 1 0.78 10.70 -13.08
CA MET A 1 -0.22 11.11 -12.06
C MET A 1 -0.46 9.93 -11.14
N VAL A 2 -0.29 10.13 -9.83
CA VAL A 2 -0.44 9.08 -8.81
C VAL A 2 -1.93 8.81 -8.57
N ASP A 3 -2.31 7.53 -8.51
CA ASP A 3 -3.67 7.10 -8.15
C ASP A 3 -3.84 7.15 -6.63
N LEU A 4 -4.47 8.23 -6.13
CA LEU A 4 -4.65 8.46 -4.70
C LEU A 4 -5.60 7.45 -4.04
N GLU A 5 -6.58 6.90 -4.78
CA GLU A 5 -7.49 5.89 -4.24
C GLU A 5 -6.75 4.58 -4.01
N ARG A 6 -5.94 4.17 -4.98
CA ARG A 6 -5.06 3.01 -4.85
C ARG A 6 -4.04 3.21 -3.72
N MET A 7 -3.43 4.39 -3.63
CA MET A 7 -2.47 4.72 -2.56
C MET A 7 -3.11 4.60 -1.17
N ARG A 8 -4.35 5.07 -1.02
CA ARG A 8 -5.12 4.92 0.22
C ARG A 8 -5.38 3.45 0.57
N ALA A 9 -5.75 2.63 -0.41
CA ALA A 9 -5.94 1.20 -0.18
C ALA A 9 -4.63 0.52 0.24
N ALA A 10 -3.52 0.80 -0.46
CA ALA A 10 -2.20 0.28 -0.12
C ALA A 10 -1.75 0.70 1.28
N PHE A 11 -2.04 1.94 1.70
CA PHE A 11 -1.77 2.43 3.06
C PHE A 11 -2.46 1.58 4.13
N VAL A 12 -3.76 1.32 3.98
CA VAL A 12 -4.52 0.52 4.95
C VAL A 12 -3.98 -0.89 5.04
N VAL A 13 -3.67 -1.51 3.90
CA VAL A 13 -3.14 -2.87 3.88
C VAL A 13 -1.72 -2.91 4.46
N ALA A 14 -0.85 -1.96 4.10
CA ALA A 14 0.50 -1.82 4.66
C ALA A 14 0.47 -1.66 6.17
N ALA A 15 -0.42 -0.82 6.71
CA ALA A 15 -0.55 -0.63 8.15
C ALA A 15 -0.86 -1.95 8.89
N VAL A 16 -1.75 -2.77 8.33
CA VAL A 16 -2.08 -4.08 8.90
C VAL A 16 -0.94 -5.08 8.71
N TRP A 17 -0.41 -5.19 7.49
CA TRP A 17 0.61 -6.16 7.11
C TRP A 17 1.94 -5.95 7.86
N GLN A 18 2.33 -4.69 8.03
CA GLN A 18 3.54 -4.30 8.77
C GLN A 18 3.30 -4.11 10.27
N ALA A 19 2.07 -4.33 10.75
CA ALA A 19 1.66 -4.11 12.14
C ALA A 19 2.01 -2.71 12.67
N TRP A 20 1.78 -1.67 11.86
CA TRP A 20 2.04 -0.29 12.24
C TRP A 20 1.20 0.14 13.44
N SER A 21 1.85 0.81 14.39
CA SER A 21 1.16 1.37 15.54
C SER A 21 0.23 2.51 15.12
N ALA A 22 -0.67 2.92 16.03
CA ALA A 22 -1.51 4.09 15.79
C ALA A 22 -0.67 5.38 15.61
N ALA A 23 0.49 5.45 16.26
CA ALA A 23 1.41 6.58 16.12
C ALA A 23 2.04 6.61 14.72
N ASP A 24 2.52 5.47 14.22
CA ASP A 24 3.10 5.38 12.87
C ASP A 24 2.06 5.71 11.79
N GLN A 25 0.84 5.19 11.94
CA GLN A 25 -0.25 5.49 11.02
C GLN A 25 -0.60 6.99 11.01
N ALA A 26 -0.59 7.64 12.17
CA ALA A 26 -0.83 9.07 12.27
C ALA A 26 0.30 9.89 11.63
N GLU A 27 1.55 9.50 11.87
CA GLU A 27 2.74 10.15 11.32
C GLU A 27 2.79 10.03 9.80
N TYR A 28 2.74 8.81 9.26
CA TYR A 28 2.79 8.57 7.81
C TYR A 28 1.58 9.18 7.10
N GLY A 29 0.39 9.08 7.71
CA GLY A 29 -0.82 9.71 7.18
C GLY A 29 -0.70 11.24 7.10
N ALA A 30 -0.04 11.88 8.07
CA ALA A 30 0.22 13.32 8.06
C ALA A 30 1.21 13.71 6.95
N GLN A 31 2.28 12.93 6.76
CA GLN A 31 3.28 13.18 5.71
C GLN A 31 2.67 13.04 4.31
N ILE A 32 1.86 12.01 4.08
CA ILE A 32 1.15 11.82 2.81
C ILE A 32 0.17 12.98 2.56
N ARG A 33 -0.58 13.40 3.57
CA ARG A 33 -1.51 14.53 3.45
C ARG A 33 -0.78 15.82 3.08
N ALA A 34 0.35 16.12 3.73
CA ALA A 34 1.16 17.29 3.42
C ALA A 34 1.66 17.26 1.96
N ALA A 35 2.06 16.10 1.44
CA ALA A 35 2.45 15.95 0.04
C ALA A 35 1.28 16.19 -0.94
N ILE A 36 0.07 15.72 -0.60
CA ILE A 36 -1.16 15.99 -1.40
C ILE A 36 -1.46 17.50 -1.40
N GLU A 37 -1.45 18.14 -0.23
CA GLU A 37 -1.75 19.58 -0.09
C GLU A 37 -0.73 20.45 -0.84
N ALA A 38 0.54 20.03 -0.89
CA ALA A 38 1.60 20.69 -1.64
C ALA A 38 1.59 20.40 -3.15
N ASN A 39 0.75 19.47 -3.63
CA ASN A 39 0.86 18.87 -4.97
C ASN A 39 2.29 18.39 -5.30
N ASP A 40 2.97 17.82 -4.31
CA ASP A 40 4.33 17.32 -4.47
C ASP A 40 4.30 15.95 -5.17
N GLU A 41 4.34 15.96 -6.50
CA GLU A 41 4.29 14.74 -7.30
C GLU A 41 5.44 13.78 -7.01
N VAL A 42 6.61 14.28 -6.60
CA VAL A 42 7.79 13.46 -6.29
C VAL A 42 7.57 12.71 -4.99
N ALA A 43 7.13 13.41 -3.94
CA ALA A 43 6.82 12.78 -2.66
C ALA A 43 5.66 11.78 -2.79
N LEU A 44 4.63 12.12 -3.57
CA LEU A 44 3.50 11.20 -3.83
C LEU A 44 3.95 9.96 -4.61
N GLY A 45 4.85 10.11 -5.59
CA GLY A 45 5.42 8.98 -6.31
C GLY A 45 6.20 8.04 -5.39
N TRP A 46 7.03 8.61 -4.51
CA TRP A 46 7.78 7.83 -3.52
C TRP A 46 6.87 7.09 -2.54
N TRP A 47 5.83 7.76 -2.02
CA TRP A 47 4.85 7.12 -1.12
C TRP A 47 4.09 5.99 -1.81
N ALA A 48 3.67 6.17 -3.06
CA ALA A 48 2.99 5.13 -3.81
C ALA A 48 3.87 3.86 -3.95
N GLU A 49 5.14 4.04 -4.30
CA GLU A 49 6.08 2.93 -4.45
C GLU A 49 6.35 2.24 -3.10
N TYR A 50 6.61 3.01 -2.05
CA TYR A 50 6.83 2.48 -0.72
C TYR A 50 5.64 1.67 -0.21
N LEU A 51 4.42 2.19 -0.38
CA LEU A 51 3.20 1.52 0.10
C LEU A 51 2.87 0.25 -0.68
N GLU A 52 3.13 0.20 -1.99
CA GLU A 52 3.00 -1.04 -2.77
C GLU A 52 3.91 -2.14 -2.20
N GLN A 53 5.17 -1.82 -1.93
CA GLN A 53 6.13 -2.76 -1.34
C GLN A 53 5.75 -3.16 0.09
N ALA A 54 5.32 -2.20 0.91
CA ALA A 54 4.96 -2.43 2.30
C ALA A 54 3.65 -3.22 2.48
N SER A 55 2.71 -3.10 1.53
CA SER A 55 1.37 -3.69 1.61
C SER A 55 1.31 -5.21 1.49
N GLY A 56 2.36 -5.87 1.00
CA GLY A 56 2.36 -7.31 0.77
C GLY A 56 1.31 -7.79 -0.26
N LEU A 57 0.63 -6.87 -0.94
CA LEU A 57 -0.45 -7.17 -1.90
C LEU A 57 0.02 -8.07 -3.03
N GLU A 58 1.23 -7.83 -3.55
CA GLU A 58 1.80 -8.66 -4.62
C GLU A 58 2.06 -10.10 -4.14
N HIS A 59 2.57 -10.26 -2.92
CA HIS A 59 2.80 -11.57 -2.31
C HIS A 59 1.48 -12.32 -2.10
N LEU A 60 0.47 -11.65 -1.51
CA LEU A 60 -0.85 -12.22 -1.31
C LEU A 60 -1.51 -12.63 -2.63
N ALA A 61 -1.44 -11.78 -3.65
CA ALA A 61 -1.98 -12.08 -4.97
C ALA A 61 -1.28 -13.30 -5.60
N SER A 62 0.04 -13.46 -5.39
CA SER A 62 0.79 -14.65 -5.83
C SER A 62 0.33 -15.93 -5.13
N CYS A 63 0.11 -15.86 -3.82
CA CYS A 63 -0.39 -16.98 -3.02
C CYS A 63 -1.81 -17.39 -3.46
N CYS A 64 -2.72 -16.44 -3.68
CA CYS A 64 -4.07 -16.71 -4.17
C CYS A 64 -4.07 -17.39 -5.54
N ARG A 65 -3.32 -16.85 -6.51
CA ARG A 65 -3.19 -17.47 -7.86
C ARG A 65 -2.63 -18.89 -7.76
N SER A 66 -1.66 -19.12 -6.89
CA SER A 66 -1.08 -20.44 -6.66
C SER A 66 -2.08 -21.43 -6.06
N ALA A 67 -2.92 -20.98 -5.12
CA ALA A 67 -3.98 -21.81 -4.54
C ALA A 67 -5.06 -22.17 -5.57
N GLU A 68 -5.52 -21.19 -6.35
CA GLU A 68 -6.50 -21.42 -7.43
C GLU A 68 -6.00 -22.43 -8.47
N ALA A 69 -4.71 -22.36 -8.83
CA ALA A 69 -4.11 -23.30 -9.78
C ALA A 69 -4.16 -24.75 -9.26
N ARG A 70 -3.95 -24.97 -7.96
CA ARG A 70 -4.04 -26.31 -7.33
C ARG A 70 -5.46 -26.85 -7.36
N ILE A 71 -6.46 -26.02 -7.07
CA ILE A 71 -7.88 -26.40 -7.09
C ILE A 71 -8.31 -26.81 -8.51
N LYS A 72 -7.90 -26.05 -9.53
CA LYS A 72 -8.26 -26.33 -10.94
C LYS A 72 -7.59 -27.59 -11.50
N ALA A 73 -6.51 -28.06 -10.89
CA ALA A 73 -5.77 -29.24 -11.32
C ALA A 73 -6.19 -30.54 -10.59
N SER A 74 -7.10 -30.45 -9.61
CA SER A 74 -7.69 -31.58 -8.87
C SER A 74 -9.03 -31.99 -9.46
#